data_AF-A0A195EQM6-F1
#
_entry.id   AF-A0A195EQM6-F1
#
_cell.length_a   1.000
_cell.length_b   1.000
_cell.length_c   1.000
_cell.angle_alpha   90.00
_cell.angle_beta   90.00
_cell.angle_gamma   90.00
#
_symmetry.space_group_name_H-M   'P 1'
#
loop_
_entity.id
_entity.type
_entity.pdbx_description
1 polymer ?
#
loop_
_entity_poly.entity_id
_entity_poly.type
_entity_poly.pdbx_seq_one_letter_code
_entity_poly.pdbx_strand_id
1 'polypeptide(L)'
;IVRLLLENGADPNQRDCIGNTPLHLATVNSKLSVVTLLLTAGTDVLALDSYGYNPLQLAKTKLRMLQRNCNNEDMLEIKEEMHNVINMLMAYLQKQKNMREQVETLSNFCSRLSLSNTSDQVQDNVKDLLANINALSITD
;
A
#
# COMPACT_ATOMS: atom_id res chain seq x y z
N ILE A 1 -21.80 5.94 -2.94
CA ILE A 1 -21.66 5.85 -4.41
C ILE A 1 -20.37 5.13 -4.83
N VAL A 2 -19.18 5.50 -4.34
CA VAL A 2 -17.90 4.85 -4.74
C VAL A 2 -17.93 3.33 -4.61
N ARG A 3 -18.35 2.81 -3.46
CA ARG A 3 -18.53 1.35 -3.24
C ARG A 3 -19.39 0.71 -4.33
N LEU A 4 -20.56 1.28 -4.61
CA LEU A 4 -21.49 0.76 -5.62
C LEU A 4 -20.86 0.75 -7.02
N LEU A 5 -20.09 1.78 -7.38
CA LEU A 5 -19.41 1.82 -8.67
C LEU A 5 -18.36 0.72 -8.80
N LEU A 6 -17.56 0.51 -7.75
CA LEU A 6 -16.57 -0.58 -7.70
C LEU A 6 -17.24 -1.96 -7.79
N GLU A 7 -18.34 -2.16 -7.07
CA GLU A 7 -19.14 -3.40 -7.11
C GLU A 7 -19.76 -3.65 -8.50
N ASN A 8 -20.01 -2.59 -9.28
CA ASN A 8 -20.51 -2.68 -10.66
C ASN A 8 -19.38 -2.72 -11.70
N GLY A 9 -18.13 -2.98 -11.30
CA GLY A 9 -17.01 -3.18 -12.21
C GLY A 9 -16.37 -1.89 -12.73
N ALA A 10 -16.57 -0.74 -12.08
CA ALA A 10 -15.79 0.45 -12.38
C ALA A 10 -14.30 0.18 -12.11
N ASP A 11 -13.45 0.51 -13.08
CA ASP A 11 -12.00 0.34 -12.94
C ASP A 11 -11.44 1.33 -11.91
N PRO A 12 -10.90 0.86 -10.77
CA PRO A 12 -10.35 1.73 -9.74
C PRO A 12 -9.02 2.40 -10.16
N ASN A 13 -8.41 1.97 -11.26
CA ASN A 13 -7.17 2.50 -11.82
C ASN A 13 -7.37 3.39 -13.05
N GLN A 14 -8.62 3.62 -13.46
CA GLN A 14 -8.95 4.46 -14.59
C GLN A 14 -8.30 5.85 -14.43
N ARG A 15 -7.62 6.32 -15.47
CA ARG A 15 -6.94 7.63 -15.45
C ARG A 15 -7.82 8.72 -16.05
N ASP A 16 -7.76 9.91 -15.47
CA ASP A 16 -8.30 11.14 -16.06
C ASP A 16 -7.36 11.73 -17.14
N CYS A 17 -7.70 12.90 -17.69
CA CYS A 17 -6.91 13.56 -18.73
C CYS A 17 -5.52 14.04 -18.28
N ILE A 18 -5.24 14.07 -16.98
CA ILE A 18 -3.95 14.44 -16.40
C ILE A 18 -3.27 13.20 -15.78
N GLY A 19 -3.79 12.01 -16.02
CA GLY A 19 -3.20 10.77 -15.53
C GLY A 19 -3.52 10.44 -14.07
N ASN A 20 -4.39 11.22 -13.41
CA ASN A 20 -4.80 10.92 -12.04
C ASN A 20 -5.71 9.68 -12.04
N THR A 21 -5.39 8.75 -11.15
CA THR A 21 -6.32 7.68 -10.76
C THR A 21 -7.32 8.16 -9.72
N PRO A 22 -8.46 7.47 -9.50
CA PRO A 22 -9.35 7.72 -8.37
C PRO A 22 -8.63 7.88 -7.03
N LEU A 23 -7.53 7.14 -6.82
CA LEU A 23 -6.73 7.24 -5.60
C LEU A 23 -5.97 8.56 -5.46
N HIS A 24 -5.46 9.13 -6.56
CA HIS A 24 -4.86 10.48 -6.54
C HIS A 24 -5.88 11.52 -6.07
N LEU A 25 -7.09 11.48 -6.66
CA LEU A 25 -8.16 12.42 -6.36
C LEU A 25 -8.68 12.26 -4.93
N ALA A 26 -8.86 11.02 -4.46
CA ALA A 26 -9.29 10.74 -3.08
C ALA A 26 -8.27 11.24 -2.05
N THR A 27 -6.98 11.08 -2.36
CA THR A 27 -5.87 11.47 -1.51
C THR A 27 -5.76 12.99 -1.39
N VAL A 28 -5.81 13.71 -2.52
CA VAL A 28 -5.78 15.18 -2.51
C VAL A 28 -6.97 15.75 -1.75
N ASN A 29 -8.14 15.12 -1.82
CA ASN A 29 -9.33 15.59 -1.12
C ASN A 29 -9.46 15.08 0.33
N SER A 30 -8.42 14.43 0.86
CA SER A 30 -8.38 13.87 2.23
C SER A 30 -9.55 12.93 2.56
N LYS A 31 -10.14 12.26 1.56
CA LYS A 31 -11.34 11.43 1.77
C LYS A 31 -10.95 10.03 2.24
N LEU A 32 -10.65 9.91 3.53
CA LEU A 32 -10.17 8.69 4.17
C LEU A 32 -11.01 7.46 3.82
N SER A 33 -12.33 7.54 3.94
CA SER A 33 -13.23 6.42 3.63
C SER A 33 -13.16 5.98 2.16
N VAL A 34 -12.94 6.92 1.24
CA VAL A 34 -12.79 6.63 -0.19
C VAL A 34 -11.43 6.00 -0.46
N VAL A 35 -10.37 6.51 0.16
CA VAL A 35 -9.02 5.93 0.10
C VAL A 35 -9.06 4.46 0.57
N THR A 36 -9.70 4.17 1.70
CA THR A 36 -9.83 2.80 2.20
C THR A 36 -10.55 1.89 1.19
N LEU A 37 -11.67 2.34 0.61
CA LEU A 37 -12.41 1.56 -0.39
C LEU A 37 -11.56 1.26 -1.63
N LEU A 38 -10.81 2.24 -2.12
CA LEU A 38 -9.95 2.08 -3.30
C LEU A 38 -8.78 1.13 -3.02
N LEU A 39 -8.14 1.24 -1.84
CA LEU A 39 -7.08 0.31 -1.43
C LEU A 39 -7.60 -1.13 -1.35
N THR A 40 -8.81 -1.34 -0.82
CA THR A 40 -9.42 -2.68 -0.80
C THR A 40 -9.78 -3.22 -2.18
N ALA A 41 -9.99 -2.35 -3.17
CA ALA A 41 -10.28 -2.72 -4.55
C ALA A 41 -9.03 -3.06 -5.37
N GLY A 42 -7.83 -3.08 -4.76
CA GLY A 42 -6.59 -3.45 -5.45
C GLY A 42 -6.05 -2.37 -6.38
N THR A 43 -6.26 -1.09 -6.05
CA THR A 43 -5.64 0.02 -6.81
C THR A 43 -4.12 -0.08 -6.87
N ASP A 44 -3.56 0.33 -8.01
CA ASP A 44 -2.14 0.62 -8.15
C ASP A 44 -1.79 1.93 -7.39
N VAL A 45 -1.27 1.74 -6.18
CA VAL A 45 -0.84 2.82 -5.29
C VAL A 45 0.46 3.51 -5.75
N LEU A 46 1.15 2.96 -6.75
CA LEU A 46 2.37 3.52 -7.32
C LEU A 46 2.14 4.17 -8.69
N ALA A 47 0.91 4.14 -9.21
CA ALA A 47 0.54 4.79 -10.45
C ALA A 47 0.97 6.26 -10.43
N LEU A 48 1.58 6.72 -11.53
CA LEU A 48 2.04 8.10 -11.68
C LEU A 48 1.04 8.91 -12.49
N ASP A 49 0.77 10.13 -12.02
CA ASP A 49 0.11 11.18 -12.80
C ASP A 49 1.04 11.73 -13.90
N SER A 50 0.54 12.68 -14.70
CA SER A 50 1.33 13.29 -15.79
C SER A 50 2.50 14.14 -15.30
N TYR A 51 2.56 14.45 -14.00
CA TYR A 51 3.66 15.18 -13.37
C TYR A 51 4.70 14.25 -12.72
N GLY A 52 4.49 12.92 -12.80
CA GLY A 52 5.37 11.93 -12.21
C GLY A 52 5.17 11.75 -10.71
N TYR A 53 4.05 12.19 -10.15
CA TYR A 53 3.70 11.97 -8.76
C TYR A 53 2.77 10.77 -8.62
N ASN A 54 3.03 9.93 -7.62
CA ASN A 54 2.07 8.96 -7.14
C ASN A 54 1.15 9.59 -6.07
N PRO A 55 0.07 8.91 -5.65
CA PRO A 55 -0.88 9.45 -4.67
C PRO A 55 -0.20 9.91 -3.36
N LEU A 56 0.75 9.13 -2.84
CA LEU A 56 1.49 9.47 -1.62
C LEU A 56 2.35 10.73 -1.78
N GLN A 57 3.07 10.88 -2.89
CA GLN A 57 3.89 12.06 -3.15
C GLN A 57 3.02 13.31 -3.35
N LEU A 58 1.87 13.16 -3.99
CA LEU A 58 0.90 14.23 -4.17
C LEU A 58 0.34 14.70 -2.81
N ALA A 59 0.00 13.76 -1.92
CA ALA A 59 -0.42 14.04 -0.53
C ALA A 59 0.63 14.85 0.24
N LYS A 60 1.89 14.40 0.22
CA LYS A 60 3.01 15.07 0.90
C LYS A 60 3.25 16.47 0.35
N THR A 61 3.17 16.63 -0.96
CA THR A 61 3.31 17.93 -1.62
C THR A 61 2.19 18.88 -1.17
N LYS A 62 0.94 18.43 -1.17
CA LYS A 62 -0.20 19.23 -0.69
C LYS A 62 -0.04 19.59 0.79
N LEU A 63 0.35 18.64 1.65
CA LEU A 63 0.59 18.90 3.07
C LEU A 63 1.66 19.99 3.27
N ARG A 64 2.78 19.91 2.54
CA ARG A 64 3.86 20.91 2.59
C ARG A 64 3.37 22.30 2.17
N MET A 65 2.48 22.38 1.16
CA MET A 65 1.86 23.62 0.74
C MET A 65 0.95 24.21 1.83
N LEU A 66 0.14 23.36 2.48
CA LEU A 66 -0.73 23.76 3.59
C LEU A 66 0.06 24.24 4.83
N GLN A 67 1.24 23.67 5.07
CA GLN A 67 2.13 24.07 6.17
C GLN A 67 2.76 25.46 5.97
N ARG A 68 3.00 25.87 4.73
CA ARG A 68 3.71 27.14 4.43
C ARG A 68 2.81 28.38 4.44
N ASN A 69 1.50 28.22 4.23
CA ASN A 69 0.66 29.35 3.81
C ASN A 69 -0.52 29.70 4.74
N CYS A 70 -0.89 28.92 5.77
CA CYS A 70 -2.16 29.16 6.48
C CYS A 70 -2.13 28.81 7.98
N ASN A 71 -2.48 29.80 8.82
CA ASN A 71 -2.60 29.74 10.30
C ASN A 71 -4.06 29.86 10.78
N ASN A 72 -5.01 29.26 10.07
CA ASN A 72 -6.43 29.29 10.46
C ASN A 72 -6.84 27.95 11.08
N GLU A 73 -7.84 27.97 11.96
CA GLU A 73 -8.31 26.81 12.74
C GLU A 73 -8.92 25.71 11.85
N ASP A 74 -9.73 26.08 10.85
CA ASP A 74 -10.30 25.14 9.84
C ASP A 74 -9.23 24.43 8.99
N MET A 75 -8.02 24.98 8.92
CA MET A 75 -6.90 24.37 8.20
C MET A 75 -6.18 23.30 9.03
N LEU A 76 -6.38 23.27 10.35
CA LEU A 76 -5.79 22.26 11.22
C LEU A 76 -6.43 20.89 10.99
N GLU A 77 -7.76 20.85 10.87
CA GLU A 77 -8.52 19.62 10.57
C GLU A 77 -8.09 19.03 9.22
N ILE A 78 -8.00 19.85 8.17
CA ILE A 78 -7.56 19.40 6.83
C ILE A 78 -6.12 18.86 6.88
N LYS A 79 -5.23 19.48 7.67
CA LYS A 79 -3.85 19.00 7.85
C LYS A 79 -3.85 17.65 8.57
N GLU A 80 -4.69 17.45 9.57
CA GLU A 80 -4.79 16.19 10.30
C GLU A 80 -5.33 15.07 9.40
N GLU A 81 -6.42 15.31 8.66
CA GLU A 81 -6.94 14.34 7.70
C GLU A 81 -5.89 13.96 6.65
N MET A 82 -5.13 14.94 6.15
CA MET A 82 -4.04 14.70 5.20
C MET A 82 -2.92 13.83 5.80
N HIS A 83 -2.53 14.07 7.06
CA HIS A 83 -1.57 13.21 7.75
C HIS A 83 -2.10 11.78 7.90
N ASN A 84 -3.38 11.61 8.23
CA ASN A 84 -4.01 10.30 8.36
C ASN A 84 -3.96 9.52 7.04
N VAL A 85 -4.26 10.18 5.91
CA VAL A 85 -4.13 9.57 4.58
C VAL A 85 -2.69 9.20 4.26
N ILE A 86 -1.72 10.09 4.54
CA ILE A 86 -0.29 9.80 4.33
C ILE A 86 0.15 8.57 5.14
N ASN A 87 -0.21 8.52 6.42
CA ASN A 87 0.14 7.41 7.31
C ASN A 87 -0.48 6.09 6.81
N MET A 88 -1.73 6.12 6.35
CA MET A 88 -2.41 4.96 5.78
C MET A 88 -1.71 4.44 4.53
N LEU A 89 -1.37 5.33 3.58
CA LEU A 89 -0.67 4.94 2.34
C LEU A 89 0.74 4.41 2.63
N MET A 90 1.46 5.03 3.57
CA MET A 90 2.78 4.54 4.01
C MET A 90 2.68 3.15 4.64
N ALA A 91 1.73 2.93 5.54
CA ALA A 91 1.51 1.63 6.18
C ALA A 91 1.13 0.54 5.16
N TYR A 92 0.27 0.88 4.20
CA TYR A 92 -0.13 -0.02 3.13
C TYR A 92 1.06 -0.44 2.25
N LEU A 93 1.90 0.51 1.83
CA LEU A 93 3.12 0.23 1.05
C LEU A 93 4.13 -0.62 1.84
N GLN A 94 4.31 -0.34 3.13
CA GLN A 94 5.18 -1.14 3.99
C GLN A 94 4.67 -2.58 4.11
N LYS A 95 3.36 -2.76 4.28
CA LYS A 95 2.74 -4.09 4.33
C LYS A 95 2.96 -4.86 3.03
N GLN A 96 2.79 -4.21 1.87
CA GLN A 96 3.08 -4.85 0.58
C GLN A 96 4.55 -5.24 0.42
N LYS A 97 5.48 -4.38 0.86
CA LYS A 97 6.92 -4.67 0.83
C LYS A 97 7.26 -5.87 1.71
N ASN A 98 6.79 -5.88 2.96
CA ASN A 98 6.98 -7.00 3.89
C ASN A 98 6.43 -8.31 3.31
N MET A 99 5.23 -8.28 2.73
CA MET A 99 4.62 -9.46 2.10
C MET A 99 5.46 -9.97 0.92
N ARG A 100 6.01 -9.07 0.10
CA ARG A 100 6.88 -9.46 -1.02
C ARG A 100 8.18 -10.12 -0.53
N GLU A 101 8.84 -9.52 0.47
CA GLU A 101 10.05 -10.09 1.09
C GLU A 101 9.77 -11.48 1.70
N GLN A 102 8.60 -11.65 2.31
CA GLN A 102 8.17 -12.95 2.86
C GLN A 102 7.93 -14.00 1.77
N VAL A 103 7.28 -13.65 0.66
CA VAL A 103 7.08 -14.57 -0.48
C VAL A 103 8.41 -14.97 -1.10
N GLU A 104 9.34 -14.02 -1.24
CA GLU A 104 10.67 -14.28 -1.79
C GLU A 104 11.49 -15.20 -0.88
N THR A 105 11.48 -14.97 0.44
CA THR A 105 12.15 -15.87 1.38
C THR A 105 11.57 -17.28 1.28
N LEU A 106 10.24 -17.44 1.29
CA LEU A 106 9.58 -18.74 1.13
C LEU A 106 9.96 -19.43 -0.19
N SER A 107 9.96 -18.70 -1.31
CA SER A 107 10.36 -19.20 -2.62
C SER A 107 11.81 -19.71 -2.63
N ASN A 108 12.72 -18.95 -2.01
CA ASN A 108 14.12 -19.35 -1.88
C ASN A 108 14.28 -20.61 -1.02
N PHE A 109 13.51 -20.73 0.06
CA PHE A 109 13.50 -21.94 0.89
C PHE A 109 12.99 -23.17 0.12
N CYS A 110 11.86 -23.06 -0.59
CA CYS A 110 11.34 -24.15 -1.43
C CYS A 110 12.36 -24.60 -2.50
N SER A 111 13.07 -23.64 -3.10
CA SER A 111 14.12 -23.92 -4.08
C SER A 111 15.29 -24.68 -3.46
N ARG A 112 15.74 -24.28 -2.26
CA ARG A 112 16.79 -24.99 -1.50
C ARG A 112 16.36 -26.41 -1.11
N LEU A 113 15.10 -26.60 -0.70
CA LEU A 113 14.57 -27.92 -0.36
C LEU A 113 14.57 -28.84 -1.59
N SER A 114 14.18 -28.35 -2.76
CA SER A 114 14.21 -29.14 -4.00
C SER A 114 15.62 -29.59 -4.42
N LEU A 115 16.67 -28.89 -3.97
CA LEU A 115 18.07 -29.19 -4.26
C LEU A 115 18.77 -29.99 -3.15
N SER A 116 18.07 -30.28 -2.06
CA SER A 116 18.64 -31.04 -0.95
C SER A 116 18.74 -32.53 -1.29
N ASN A 117 19.97 -33.05 -1.21
CA ASN A 117 20.31 -34.40 -1.66
C ASN A 117 20.52 -35.39 -0.50
N THR A 118 20.45 -34.91 0.74
CA THR A 118 20.65 -35.72 1.96
C THR A 118 19.51 -35.52 2.96
N SER A 119 19.20 -36.58 3.71
CA SER A 119 18.12 -36.57 4.71
C SER A 119 18.32 -35.48 5.78
N ASP A 120 19.56 -35.24 6.20
CA ASP A 120 19.87 -34.23 7.22
C ASP A 120 19.64 -32.80 6.70
N GLN A 121 19.98 -32.53 5.44
CA GLN A 121 19.70 -31.22 4.81
C GLN A 121 18.20 -30.98 4.63
N VAL A 122 17.43 -32.02 4.28
CA VAL A 122 15.97 -31.93 4.20
C VAL A 122 15.39 -31.57 5.57
N GLN A 123 15.85 -32.21 6.64
CA GLN A 123 15.33 -32.01 7.99
C GLN A 123 15.64 -30.61 8.55
N ASP A 124 16.84 -30.09 8.32
CA ASP A 124 17.20 -28.72 8.71
C ASP A 124 16.40 -27.68 7.90
N ASN A 125 16.28 -27.88 6.58
CA ASN A 125 15.49 -26.98 5.72
C ASN A 125 14.00 -26.95 6.12
N VAL A 126 13.42 -28.09 6.51
CA VAL A 126 12.03 -28.16 7.00
C VAL A 126 11.86 -27.46 8.35
N LYS A 127 12.85 -27.54 9.23
CA LYS A 127 12.82 -26.84 10.54
C LYS A 127 12.87 -25.33 10.37
N ASP A 128 13.72 -24.83 9.47
CA ASP A 128 13.79 -23.41 9.11
C ASP A 128 12.47 -22.93 8.48
N LEU A 129 11.85 -23.75 7.62
CA LEU A 129 10.55 -23.46 7.01
C LEU A 129 9.45 -23.31 8.08
N LEU A 130 9.39 -24.24 9.03
CA LEU A 130 8.42 -24.19 10.12
C LEU A 130 8.62 -22.97 11.03
N ALA A 131 9.87 -22.60 11.32
CA ALA A 131 10.17 -21.40 12.11
C ALA A 131 9.69 -20.11 11.41
N ASN A 132 9.90 -20.01 10.09
CA ASN A 132 9.42 -18.88 9.30
C ASN A 132 7.89 -18.82 9.20
N ILE A 133 7.22 -19.97 9.00
CA ILE A 133 5.75 -20.03 8.98
C ILE A 133 5.16 -19.61 10.34
N ASN A 134 5.77 -20.05 11.45
CA ASN A 134 5.31 -19.64 12.78
C ASN A 134 5.52 -18.15 13.05
N ALA A 135 6.60 -17.54 12.55
CA ALA A 135 6.80 -16.10 12.64
C ALA A 135 5.71 -15.32 11.88
N LEU A 136 5.14 -15.87 10.80
CA LEU A 136 4.02 -15.27 10.06
C LEU A 136 2.70 -15.34 10.83
N SER A 137 2.44 -16.43 11.55
CA SER A 137 1.18 -16.63 12.30
C SER A 137 1.10 -15.81 13.59
N ILE A 138 2.21 -15.24 14.08
CA ILE A 138 2.26 -14.46 15.32
C ILE A 138 2.06 -12.95 15.06
N THR A 139 2.00 -12.52 13.80
CA THR A 139 1.87 -11.10 13.41
C THR A 139 0.45 -10.66 13.02
N ASP A 140 -0.60 -11.38 13.44
CA ASP A 140 -2.00 -10.97 13.26
C ASP A 140 -2.50 -10.00 14.36
#